data_AF-A0A6D2KZX6-F1
#
_entry.id   AF-A0A6D2KZX6-F1
#
_cell.length_a   1.000
_cell.length_b   1.000
_cell.length_c   1.000
_cell.angle_alpha   90.00
_cell.angle_beta   90.00
_cell.angle_gamma   90.00
#
_symmetry.space_group_name_H-M   'P 1'
#
loop_
_entity.id
_entity.type
_entity.pdbx_description
1 polymer ?
#
loop_
_entity_poly.entity_id
_entity_poly.type
_entity_poly.pdbx_seq_one_letter_code
_entity_poly.pdbx_strand_id
1 'polypeptide(L)'
;MYPAFCVKTLSAYPPVVSASTTFQAAQAVLRFSISQAQISASFAAKAAKENPNLKKQFAGCQDAFVTIIEHFNNAIRDLQKSPDVSKYEAMICTDNTAIVKNLVGKNGDMASKNMVNMTLMMEKIIDIAVGATIAVGG
;
A
#
# COMPACT_ATOMS: atom_id res chain seq x y z
N MET A 1 -8.04 -10.37 -6.20
CA MET A 1 -7.28 -9.97 -7.40
C MET A 1 -8.19 -9.30 -8.43
N TYR A 2 -7.89 -8.06 -8.80
CA TYR A 2 -8.67 -7.24 -9.76
C TYR A 2 -7.91 -7.14 -11.10
N PRO A 3 -8.17 -8.01 -12.10
CA PRO A 3 -7.27 -8.16 -13.25
C PRO A 3 -7.14 -6.88 -14.10
N ALA A 4 -8.26 -6.20 -14.38
CA ALA A 4 -8.26 -4.95 -15.15
C ALA A 4 -7.52 -3.81 -14.42
N PHE A 5 -7.68 -3.72 -13.10
CA PHE A 5 -6.97 -2.73 -12.28
C PHE A 5 -5.47 -3.03 -12.22
N CYS A 6 -5.09 -4.30 -12.08
CA CYS A 6 -3.71 -4.75 -12.10
C CYS A 6 -3.03 -4.37 -13.41
N VAL A 7 -3.58 -4.80 -14.55
CA VAL A 7 -3.02 -4.50 -15.88
C VAL A 7 -2.88 -2.99 -16.08
N LYS A 8 -3.94 -2.22 -15.83
CA LYS A 8 -3.92 -0.76 -16.00
C LYS A 8 -2.87 -0.08 -15.12
N THR A 9 -2.77 -0.50 -13.85
CA THR A 9 -1.84 0.10 -12.88
C THR A 9 -0.39 -0.22 -13.25
N LEU A 10 -0.11 -1.49 -13.55
CA LEU A 10 1.24 -1.97 -13.83
C LEU A 10 1.75 -1.50 -15.19
N SER A 11 0.90 -1.43 -16.21
CA SER A 11 1.28 -0.91 -17.53
C SER A 11 1.65 0.57 -17.51
N ALA A 12 1.14 1.32 -16.52
CA ALA A 12 1.44 2.73 -16.34
C ALA A 12 2.74 2.97 -15.54
N TYR A 13 3.37 1.93 -15.01
CA TYR A 13 4.57 2.04 -14.18
C TYR A 13 5.81 1.48 -14.91
N PRO A 14 6.66 2.35 -15.49
CA PRO A 14 7.75 1.91 -16.38
C PRO A 14 8.67 0.83 -15.80
N PRO A 15 9.06 0.85 -14.51
CA PRO A 15 9.90 -0.20 -13.93
C PRO A 15 9.30 -1.61 -13.99
N VAL A 16 7.96 -1.74 -13.93
CA VAL A 16 7.29 -3.04 -14.09
C VAL A 16 7.29 -3.48 -15.55
N VAL A 17 7.07 -2.54 -16.48
CA VAL A 17 7.09 -2.83 -17.93
C VAL A 17 8.48 -3.24 -18.41
N SER A 18 9.54 -2.66 -17.84
CA SER A 18 10.93 -2.98 -18.20
C SER A 18 11.50 -4.22 -17.51
N ALA A 19 10.75 -4.87 -16.61
CA ALA A 19 11.23 -6.03 -15.89
C ALA A 19 11.41 -7.22 -16.84
N SER A 20 12.60 -7.84 -16.82
CA SER A 20 12.91 -9.00 -17.67
C SER A 20 12.74 -10.34 -16.94
N THR A 21 12.50 -10.32 -15.63
CA THR A 21 12.26 -11.50 -14.80
C THR A 21 11.09 -11.29 -13.85
N THR A 22 10.45 -12.38 -13.43
CA THR A 22 9.39 -12.35 -12.42
C THR A 22 9.85 -11.71 -11.11
N PHE A 23 11.10 -11.97 -10.71
CA PHE A 23 11.70 -11.35 -9.54
C PHE A 23 11.80 -9.81 -9.67
N GLN A 24 12.29 -9.31 -10.80
CA GLN A 24 12.37 -7.87 -11.05
C GLN A 24 10.97 -7.24 -11.08
N ALA A 25 9.99 -7.92 -11.70
CA ALA A 25 8.62 -7.46 -11.75
C ALA A 25 8.03 -7.35 -10.33
N ALA A 26 8.24 -8.35 -9.48
CA ALA A 26 7.77 -8.34 -8.10
C ALA A 26 8.44 -7.24 -7.25
N GLN A 27 9.75 -7.03 -7.40
CA GLN A 27 10.43 -5.89 -6.76
C GLN A 27 9.85 -4.55 -7.22
N ALA A 28 9.56 -4.40 -8.51
CA ALA A 28 9.00 -3.18 -9.05
C ALA A 28 7.57 -2.92 -8.54
N VAL A 29 6.74 -3.96 -8.42
CA VAL A 29 5.41 -3.89 -7.80
C VAL A 29 5.49 -3.46 -6.33
N LEU A 30 6.39 -4.05 -5.55
CA LEU A 30 6.55 -3.68 -4.14
C LEU A 30 7.03 -2.23 -3.97
N ARG A 31 7.96 -1.77 -4.83
CA ARG A 31 8.40 -0.35 -4.86
C ARG A 31 7.27 0.61 -5.26
N PHE A 32 6.45 0.23 -6.22
CA PHE A 32 5.25 0.98 -6.57
C PHE A 32 4.31 1.07 -5.37
N SER A 33 4.10 -0.03 -4.66
CA SER A 33 3.23 -0.09 -3.48
C SER A 33 3.72 0.84 -2.35
N ILE A 34 5.04 0.86 -2.11
CA ILE A 34 5.68 1.82 -1.19
C ILE A 34 5.38 3.26 -1.60
N SER A 35 5.54 3.60 -2.89
CA SER A 35 5.27 4.96 -3.38
C SER A 35 3.82 5.39 -3.14
N GLN A 36 2.86 4.50 -3.37
CA GLN A 36 1.45 4.78 -3.12
C GLN A 36 1.13 4.95 -1.62
N ALA A 37 1.80 4.18 -0.76
CA ALA A 37 1.67 4.32 0.69
C ALA A 37 2.29 5.64 1.18
N GLN A 38 3.42 6.08 0.63
CA GLN A 38 4.04 7.37 0.93
C GLN A 38 3.14 8.56 0.55
N ILE A 39 2.45 8.49 -0.60
CA ILE A 39 1.49 9.51 -1.01
C ILE A 39 0.34 9.59 0.02
N SER A 40 -0.16 8.43 0.47
CA SER A 40 -1.23 8.35 1.46
C SER A 40 -0.81 8.85 2.84
N ALA A 41 0.38 8.48 3.32
CA ALA A 41 0.95 8.98 4.57
C ALA A 41 1.14 10.51 4.52
N SER A 42 1.63 11.03 3.39
CA SER A 42 1.82 12.48 3.20
C SER A 42 0.50 13.24 3.19
N PHE A 43 -0.54 12.67 2.56
CA PHE A 43 -1.88 13.22 2.61
C PHE A 43 -2.40 13.28 4.05
N ALA A 44 -2.28 12.18 4.81
CA ALA A 44 -2.71 12.11 6.20
C ALA A 44 -2.00 13.16 7.07
N ALA A 45 -0.68 13.29 6.92
CA ALA A 45 0.11 14.32 7.62
C ALA A 45 -0.36 15.75 7.31
N LYS A 46 -0.70 16.03 6.05
CA LYS A 46 -1.25 17.32 5.64
C LYS A 46 -2.65 17.54 6.24
N ALA A 47 -3.53 16.56 6.14
CA ALA A 47 -4.87 16.62 6.69
C ALA A 47 -4.88 16.83 8.21
N ALA A 48 -3.91 16.25 8.94
CA ALA A 48 -3.74 16.45 10.38
C ALA A 48 -3.41 17.91 10.75
N LYS A 49 -2.68 18.63 9.89
CA LYS A 49 -2.37 20.06 10.08
C LYS A 49 -3.57 20.94 9.77
N GLU A 50 -4.32 20.59 8.72
CA GLU A 50 -5.45 21.38 8.21
C GLU A 50 -6.75 21.15 8.98
N ASN A 51 -6.87 20.03 9.71
CA ASN A 51 -8.07 19.65 10.45
C ASN A 51 -7.77 19.42 11.94
N PRO A 52 -7.62 20.48 12.76
CA PRO A 52 -7.25 20.36 14.18
C PRO A 52 -8.16 19.42 14.98
N ASN A 53 -9.47 19.40 14.69
CA ASN A 53 -10.47 18.55 15.36
C ASN A 53 -10.27 17.05 15.08
N LEU A 54 -9.62 16.70 13.97
CA LEU A 54 -9.35 15.32 13.56
C LEU A 54 -7.85 15.01 13.52
N LYS A 55 -7.02 15.87 14.13
CA LYS A 55 -5.56 15.76 14.09
C LYS A 55 -5.07 14.39 14.54
N LYS A 56 -5.64 13.84 15.62
CA LYS A 56 -5.24 12.52 16.16
C LYS A 56 -5.61 11.39 15.21
N GLN A 57 -6.78 11.45 14.59
CA GLN A 57 -7.25 10.46 13.64
C GLN A 57 -6.35 10.45 12.40
N PHE A 58 -6.04 11.62 11.83
CA PHE A 58 -5.15 11.71 10.68
C PHE A 58 -3.70 11.36 11.01
N ALA A 59 -3.19 11.69 12.21
CA ALA A 59 -1.89 11.20 12.66
C ALA A 59 -1.85 9.66 12.74
N GLY A 60 -2.88 9.04 13.31
CA GLY A 60 -2.98 7.57 13.31
C GLY A 60 -3.08 6.97 11.91
N CYS A 61 -3.71 7.66 10.96
CA CYS A 61 -3.71 7.24 9.56
C CYS A 61 -2.31 7.32 8.94
N GLN A 62 -1.56 8.39 9.23
CA GLN A 62 -0.18 8.53 8.80
C GLN A 62 0.68 7.37 9.33
N ASP A 63 0.58 7.08 10.63
CA ASP A 63 1.34 6.01 11.28
C ASP A 63 1.03 4.64 10.63
N ALA A 64 -0.25 4.34 10.40
CA ALA A 64 -0.65 3.10 9.72
C ALA A 64 -0.05 2.98 8.31
N PHE A 65 0.01 4.07 7.53
CA PHE A 65 0.66 4.03 6.21
C PHE A 65 2.19 3.94 6.30
N VAL A 66 2.82 4.50 7.34
CA VAL A 66 4.26 4.31 7.61
C VAL A 66 4.54 2.83 7.90
N THR A 67 3.72 2.18 8.71
CA THR A 67 3.84 0.74 8.97
C THR A 67 3.65 -0.09 7.70
N ILE A 68 2.71 0.27 6.81
CA ILE A 68 2.58 -0.37 5.48
C ILE A 68 3.88 -0.23 4.66
N ILE A 69 4.52 0.94 4.66
CA ILE A 69 5.79 1.16 3.97
C ILE A 69 6.88 0.23 4.53
N GLU A 70 6.97 0.09 5.85
CA GLU A 70 7.93 -0.78 6.52
C GLU A 70 7.74 -2.25 6.11
N HIS A 71 6.50 -2.74 6.15
CA HIS A 71 6.15 -4.09 5.71
C HIS A 71 6.52 -4.34 4.24
N PHE A 72 6.22 -3.42 3.33
CA PHE A 72 6.65 -3.59 1.93
C PHE A 72 8.18 -3.55 1.76
N ASN A 73 8.90 -2.77 2.56
CA ASN A 73 10.37 -2.81 2.54
C ASN A 73 10.91 -4.17 3.03
N ASN A 74 10.32 -4.74 4.08
CA ASN A 74 10.65 -6.09 4.54
C ASN A 74 10.33 -7.13 3.47
N ALA A 75 9.16 -7.03 2.83
CA ALA A 75 8.78 -7.89 1.73
C ALA A 75 9.82 -7.87 0.59
N ILE A 76 10.37 -6.71 0.23
CA ILE A 76 11.45 -6.62 -0.78
C ILE A 76 12.73 -7.32 -0.31
N ARG A 77 13.12 -7.14 0.96
CA ARG A 77 14.33 -7.75 1.55
C ARG A 77 14.26 -9.27 1.53
N ASP A 78 13.08 -9.82 1.84
CA ASP A 78 12.89 -11.26 1.98
C ASP A 78 12.51 -11.96 0.67
N LEU A 79 12.07 -11.20 -0.35
CA LEU A 79 11.55 -11.75 -1.62
C LEU A 79 12.44 -12.82 -2.26
N GLN A 80 13.77 -12.65 -2.21
CA GLN A 80 14.70 -13.61 -2.80
C GLN A 80 14.97 -14.83 -1.91
N LYS A 81 14.93 -14.65 -0.59
CA LYS A 81 15.37 -15.67 0.38
C LYS A 81 14.22 -16.49 0.91
N SER A 82 13.06 -15.87 1.08
CA SER A 82 11.84 -16.49 1.57
C SER A 82 10.62 -15.75 0.98
N PRO A 83 10.16 -16.16 -0.22
CA PRO A 83 8.94 -15.63 -0.81
C PRO A 83 7.70 -15.74 0.09
N ASP A 84 7.64 -16.77 0.96
CA ASP A 84 6.56 -16.92 1.93
C ASP A 84 6.57 -15.85 3.03
N VAL A 85 7.76 -15.48 3.54
CA VAL A 85 7.89 -14.35 4.47
C VAL A 85 7.56 -13.04 3.76
N SER A 86 8.04 -12.86 2.52
CA SER A 86 7.71 -11.70 1.70
C SER A 86 6.21 -11.53 1.47
N LYS A 87 5.51 -12.64 1.20
CA LYS A 87 4.06 -12.70 1.08
C LYS A 87 3.35 -12.33 2.38
N TYR A 88 3.81 -12.88 3.51
CA TYR A 88 3.25 -12.57 4.82
C TYR A 88 3.37 -11.07 5.15
N GLU A 89 4.55 -10.49 4.91
CA GLU A 89 4.80 -9.04 5.05
C GLU A 89 3.86 -8.21 4.16
N ALA A 90 3.58 -8.64 2.92
CA ALA A 90 2.61 -7.95 2.08
C ALA A 90 1.16 -8.09 2.60
N MET A 91 0.78 -9.25 3.13
CA MET A 91 -0.59 -9.52 3.60
C MET A 91 -0.98 -8.71 4.84
N ILE A 92 -0.07 -8.57 5.81
CA ILE A 92 -0.34 -7.88 7.08
C ILE A 92 -0.59 -6.36 6.89
N CYS A 93 -0.20 -5.79 5.75
CA CYS A 93 -0.59 -4.43 5.36
C CYS A 93 -2.12 -4.22 5.38
N THR A 94 -2.92 -5.27 5.17
CA THR A 94 -4.38 -5.20 5.21
C THR A 94 -4.90 -4.76 6.58
N ASP A 95 -4.27 -5.19 7.67
CA ASP A 95 -4.68 -4.80 9.03
C ASP A 95 -4.53 -3.29 9.24
N ASN A 96 -3.45 -2.72 8.71
CA ASN A 96 -3.21 -1.28 8.76
C ASN A 96 -4.24 -0.49 7.93
N THR A 97 -4.74 -1.05 6.81
CA THR A 97 -5.85 -0.41 6.07
C THR A 97 -7.15 -0.42 6.88
N ALA A 98 -7.39 -1.47 7.68
CA ALA A 98 -8.55 -1.52 8.58
C ALA A 98 -8.45 -0.47 9.70
N ILE A 99 -7.24 -0.24 10.25
CA ILE A 99 -6.98 0.84 11.22
C ILE A 99 -7.38 2.20 10.63
N VAL A 100 -6.93 2.52 9.41
CA VAL A 100 -7.27 3.78 8.75
C VAL A 100 -8.79 3.94 8.60
N LYS A 101 -9.49 2.92 8.10
CA LYS A 101 -10.95 2.95 7.96
C LYS A 101 -11.67 3.14 9.31
N ASN A 102 -11.16 2.56 10.39
CA ASN A 102 -11.74 2.73 11.73
C ASN A 102 -11.55 4.16 12.27
N LEU A 103 -10.41 4.79 11.97
CA LEU A 103 -10.10 6.14 12.44
C LEU A 103 -10.92 7.24 11.75
N VAL A 104 -11.14 7.13 10.44
CA VAL A 104 -11.76 8.20 9.65
C VAL A 104 -13.01 7.81 8.88
N GLY A 105 -13.36 6.52 8.81
CA GLY A 105 -14.44 6.02 7.93
C GLY A 105 -15.85 6.46 8.30
N LYS A 106 -16.08 6.93 9.53
CA LYS A 106 -17.37 7.47 9.98
C LYS A 106 -17.49 8.98 9.79
N ASN A 107 -16.41 9.65 9.42
CA ASN A 107 -16.38 11.10 9.32
C ASN A 107 -16.92 11.55 7.96
N GLY A 108 -17.77 12.58 7.95
CA GLY A 108 -18.42 13.08 6.73
C GLY A 108 -17.58 14.08 5.93
N ASP A 109 -16.47 14.56 6.47
CA ASP A 109 -15.64 15.59 5.85
C ASP A 109 -14.87 15.06 4.63
N MET A 110 -14.48 15.99 3.75
CA MET A 110 -13.85 15.65 2.47
C MET A 110 -12.48 15.00 2.65
N ALA A 111 -11.69 15.41 3.65
CA ALA A 111 -10.37 14.84 3.88
C ALA A 111 -10.47 13.39 4.34
N SER A 112 -11.42 13.07 5.23
CA SER A 112 -11.70 11.70 5.66
C SER A 112 -12.20 10.82 4.50
N LYS A 113 -13.11 11.32 3.65
CA LYS A 113 -13.57 10.60 2.46
C LYS A 113 -12.45 10.32 1.47
N ASN A 114 -11.58 11.30 1.22
CA ASN A 114 -10.41 11.12 0.37
C ASN A 114 -9.46 10.08 0.97
N MET A 115 -9.26 10.11 2.29
CA MET A 115 -8.42 9.12 2.95
C MET A 115 -8.97 7.70 2.80
N VAL A 116 -10.28 7.50 3.01
CA VAL A 116 -10.93 6.22 2.76
C VAL A 116 -10.73 5.76 1.31
N ASN A 117 -10.89 6.64 0.33
CA ASN A 117 -10.67 6.30 -1.08
C ASN A 117 -9.23 5.87 -1.37
N MET A 118 -8.24 6.57 -0.79
CA MET A 118 -6.83 6.19 -0.90
C MET A 118 -6.56 4.84 -0.23
N THR A 119 -7.19 4.56 0.91
CA THR A 119 -7.12 3.26 1.58
C THR A 119 -7.71 2.13 0.73
N LEU A 120 -8.87 2.34 0.10
CA LEU A 120 -9.46 1.35 -0.81
C LEU A 120 -8.58 1.09 -2.05
N MET A 121 -7.87 2.11 -2.54
CA MET A 121 -6.86 1.90 -3.58
C MET A 121 -5.67 1.10 -3.05
N MET A 122 -5.20 1.38 -1.83
CA MET A 122 -4.12 0.63 -1.20
C MET A 122 -4.47 -0.85 -1.00
N GLU A 123 -5.70 -1.18 -0.62
CA GLU A 123 -6.16 -2.59 -0.53
C GLU A 123 -5.99 -3.33 -1.87
N LYS A 124 -6.34 -2.69 -2.98
CA LYS A 124 -6.14 -3.29 -4.32
C LYS A 124 -4.67 -3.42 -4.69
N ILE A 125 -3.83 -2.52 -4.20
CA ILE A 125 -2.38 -2.56 -4.41
C ILE A 125 -1.74 -3.67 -3.57
N ILE A 126 -2.19 -3.86 -2.32
CA ILE A 126 -1.80 -4.98 -1.46
C ILE A 126 -2.10 -6.31 -2.15
N ASP A 127 -3.30 -6.47 -2.73
CA ASP A 127 -3.67 -7.65 -3.53
C ASP A 127 -2.66 -7.94 -4.66
N ILE A 128 -2.22 -6.88 -5.38
CA ILE A 128 -1.24 -7.00 -6.46
C ILE A 128 0.14 -7.37 -5.90
N ALA A 129 0.56 -6.74 -4.80
CA ALA A 129 1.83 -7.02 -4.13
C ALA A 129 1.90 -8.47 -3.65
N VAL A 130 0.85 -8.97 -2.99
CA VAL A 130 0.73 -10.36 -2.56
C VAL A 130 0.83 -11.30 -3.77
N GLY A 131 0.07 -11.05 -4.83
CA GLY A 131 0.14 -11.85 -6.06
C GLY A 131 1.55 -11.87 -6.68
N ALA A 132 2.25 -10.74 -6.65
CA ALA A 132 3.61 -10.63 -7.17
C ALA A 132 4.62 -11.43 -6.32
N THR A 133 4.48 -11.46 -5.00
CA THR A 133 5.33 -12.30 -4.13
C THR A 133 5.11 -13.79 -4.37
N ILE A 134 3.86 -14.21 -4.58
CA ILE A 134 3.50 -15.60 -4.90
C ILE A 134 4.15 -16.03 -6.22
N ALA A 135 4.13 -15.17 -7.24
CA ALA A 135 4.70 -15.48 -8.55
C ALA A 135 6.23 -15.75 -8.53
N VAL A 136 6.95 -15.33 -7.48
CA VAL A 136 8.39 -15.58 -7.33
C VAL A 136 8.67 -16.93 -6.66
N GLY A 137 7.80 -17.39 -5.76
CA GLY A 137 7.99 -18.63 -5.00
C GLY A 137 7.18 -19.84 -5.50
N GLY A 138 6.32 -19.63 -6.52
CA GLY A 138 5.49 -20.66 -7.15
C GLY A 138 6.09 -21.28 -8.40
#